data_AF-A0A0C9X3K2-F1
#
_entry.id   AF-A0A0C9X3K2-F1
#
_cell.length_a   1.000
_cell.length_b   1.000
_cell.length_c   1.000
_cell.angle_alpha   90.00
_cell.angle_beta   90.00
_cell.angle_gamma   90.00
#
_symmetry.space_group_name_H-M   'P 1'
#
loop_
_entity.id
_entity.type
_entity.pdbx_description
1 polymer ?
#
loop_
_entity_poly.entity_id
_entity_poly.type
_entity_poly.pdbx_seq_one_letter_code
_entity_poly.pdbx_strand_id
1 'polypeptide(L)'
;MPKYLAPSERSLPREFVRSPYFPSAPEAAVILESIREAQLEIDVLSQNISDLQEAIKRLEAQRARAETYTRFQQSLLAPIRKLPSEVLAEIFLHCIPRIVIEGAVKNRPMQLAGVSGYWRHIIQNLQVFWSSFPHILQRTPLVRQEFPALRSLRMHSHTRMMNVIDAFELAPQLTQLYLGGFGFESIMNSLKLPWAQITHFKSYMNRIWLENIRDVFDAMPNLEKFESI
;
A
#
# COMPACT_ATOMS: atom_id res chain seq x y z
N MET A 1 -32.25 -20.96 -54.10
CA MET A 1 -33.10 -20.21 -53.16
C MET A 1 -32.53 -18.81 -53.00
N PRO A 2 -33.32 -17.74 -53.13
CA PRO A 2 -32.80 -16.38 -53.05
C PRO A 2 -32.28 -16.15 -51.63
N LYS A 3 -31.01 -15.74 -51.49
CA LYS A 3 -30.46 -15.29 -50.21
C LYS A 3 -31.22 -14.02 -49.84
N TYR A 4 -32.06 -14.08 -48.80
CA TYR A 4 -32.61 -12.89 -48.18
C TYR A 4 -31.42 -12.11 -47.59
N LEU A 5 -30.99 -11.06 -48.30
CA LEU A 5 -29.97 -10.13 -47.81
C LEU A 5 -30.50 -9.49 -46.52
N ALA A 6 -29.63 -9.40 -45.51
CA ALA A 6 -29.97 -8.73 -44.26
C ALA A 6 -30.34 -7.26 -44.56
N PRO A 7 -31.29 -6.65 -43.82
CA PRO A 7 -31.66 -5.24 -44.00
C PRO A 7 -30.45 -4.30 -44.06
N SER A 8 -29.39 -4.57 -43.29
CA SER A 8 -28.12 -3.84 -43.28
C SER A 8 -27.29 -3.93 -44.56
N GLU A 9 -27.52 -4.94 -45.40
CA GLU A 9 -26.80 -5.17 -46.66
C GLU A 9 -27.52 -4.54 -47.86
N ARG A 10 -28.72 -3.97 -47.66
CA ARG A 10 -29.48 -3.26 -48.70
C ARG A 10 -28.93 -1.84 -48.82
N SER A 11 -28.39 -1.49 -49.99
CA SER A 11 -27.87 -0.15 -50.29
C SER A 11 -28.98 0.89 -50.14
N LEU A 12 -28.86 1.82 -49.20
CA LEU A 12 -29.71 3.01 -49.17
C LEU A 12 -29.36 3.89 -50.38
N PRO A 13 -30.31 4.21 -51.29
CA PRO A 13 -30.02 5.09 -52.39
C PRO A 13 -29.76 6.49 -51.83
N ARG A 14 -28.48 6.87 -51.72
CA ARG A 14 -28.00 8.16 -51.21
C ARG A 14 -28.57 9.37 -51.98
N GLU A 15 -29.22 9.09 -53.11
CA GLU A 15 -29.85 10.03 -54.03
C GLU A 15 -31.13 10.66 -53.46
N PHE A 16 -31.84 9.98 -52.56
CA PHE A 16 -33.09 10.51 -51.97
C PHE A 16 -32.87 11.49 -50.80
N VAL A 17 -31.69 11.48 -50.17
CA VAL A 17 -31.40 12.35 -49.01
C VAL A 17 -31.19 13.82 -49.42
N ARG A 18 -30.96 14.09 -50.71
CA ARG A 18 -30.70 15.45 -51.25
C ARG A 18 -31.82 15.99 -52.15
N SER A 19 -32.93 15.27 -52.28
CA SER A 19 -34.09 15.62 -53.11
C SER A 19 -35.31 15.86 -52.21
N PRO A 20 -36.25 16.78 -52.54
CA PRO A 20 -37.54 16.90 -51.84
C PRO A 20 -38.46 15.72 -52.16
N TYR A 21 -37.99 14.51 -51.86
CA TYR A 21 -38.71 13.27 -52.08
C TYR A 21 -39.71 13.04 -50.97
N PHE A 22 -40.98 12.92 -51.36
CA PHE A 22 -42.07 12.50 -50.48
C PHE A 22 -42.52 11.10 -50.93
N PRO A 23 -42.27 10.05 -50.13
CA PRO A 23 -42.71 8.71 -50.49
C PRO A 23 -44.24 8.66 -50.54
N SER A 24 -44.76 7.98 -51.54
CA SER A 24 -46.19 7.67 -51.62
C SER A 24 -46.60 6.71 -50.49
N ALA A 25 -47.89 6.65 -50.15
CA ALA A 25 -48.40 5.77 -49.08
C ALA A 25 -47.89 4.30 -49.16
N PRO A 26 -47.84 3.62 -50.32
CA PRO A 26 -47.29 2.26 -50.40
C PRO A 26 -45.76 2.22 -50.22
N GLU A 27 -45.02 3.22 -50.72
CA GLU A 27 -43.56 3.29 -50.54
C GLU A 27 -43.20 3.54 -49.06
N ALA A 28 -43.96 4.42 -48.39
CA ALA A 28 -43.81 4.67 -46.96
C ALA A 28 -44.04 3.39 -46.12
N ALA A 29 -45.02 2.55 -46.50
CA ALA A 29 -45.27 1.28 -45.83
C ALA A 29 -44.08 0.30 -45.96
N VAL A 30 -43.47 0.21 -47.15
CA VAL A 30 -42.28 -0.64 -47.38
C VAL A 30 -41.09 -0.12 -46.56
N ILE A 31 -40.89 1.20 -46.51
CA ILE A 31 -39.81 1.81 -45.72
C ILE A 31 -40.02 1.53 -44.23
N LEU A 32 -41.24 1.69 -43.71
CA LEU A 32 -41.56 1.42 -42.31
C LEU A 32 -41.33 -0.04 -41.93
N GLU A 33 -41.70 -0.99 -42.81
CA GLU A 33 -41.44 -2.41 -42.56
C GLU A 33 -39.94 -2.72 -42.57
N SER A 34 -39.17 -2.13 -43.51
CA SER A 34 -37.71 -2.28 -43.53
C SER A 34 -37.05 -1.68 -42.28
N ILE A 35 -37.57 -0.57 -41.75
CA ILE A 35 -37.10 0.02 -40.48
C ILE A 35 -37.42 -0.94 -39.32
N ARG A 36 -38.61 -1.53 -39.32
CA ARG A 36 -39.02 -2.50 -38.28
C ARG A 36 -38.12 -3.74 -38.29
N GLU A 37 -37.82 -4.30 -39.47
CA GLU A 37 -36.88 -5.41 -39.64
C GLU A 37 -35.49 -5.05 -39.10
N ALA A 38 -34.95 -3.88 -39.49
CA ALA A 38 -33.65 -3.42 -39.04
C ALA A 38 -33.60 -3.17 -37.53
N GLN A 39 -34.69 -2.66 -36.94
CA GLN A 39 -34.76 -2.45 -35.49
C GLN A 39 -34.73 -3.78 -34.72
N LEU A 40 -35.46 -4.79 -35.19
CA LEU A 40 -35.41 -6.13 -34.59
C LEU A 40 -34.01 -6.74 -34.66
N GLU A 41 -33.30 -6.55 -35.77
CA GLU A 41 -31.92 -7.01 -35.92
C GLU A 41 -30.97 -6.29 -34.95
N ILE A 42 -31.12 -4.98 -34.80
CA ILE A 42 -30.36 -4.18 -33.81
C ILE A 42 -30.62 -4.69 -32.39
N ASP A 43 -31.86 -4.99 -32.04
CA ASP A 43 -32.23 -5.45 -30.70
C ASP A 43 -31.59 -6.82 -30.40
N VAL A 44 -31.64 -7.75 -31.36
CA VAL A 44 -30.99 -9.07 -31.25
C VAL A 44 -29.47 -8.95 -31.13
N LEU A 45 -28.84 -8.12 -31.98
CA LEU A 45 -27.39 -7.91 -31.92
C LEU A 45 -26.97 -7.25 -30.60
N SER A 46 -27.76 -6.30 -30.10
CA SER A 46 -27.52 -5.64 -28.81
C SER A 46 -27.60 -6.64 -27.65
N GLN A 47 -28.58 -7.54 -27.66
CA GLN A 47 -28.69 -8.61 -26.67
C GLN A 47 -27.48 -9.55 -26.74
N ASN A 48 -27.10 -10.00 -27.93
CA ASN A 48 -25.93 -10.87 -28.11
C ASN A 48 -24.63 -10.23 -27.63
N ILE A 49 -24.45 -8.92 -27.88
CA ILE A 49 -23.31 -8.15 -27.38
C ILE A 49 -23.30 -8.16 -25.85
N SER A 50 -24.46 -7.89 -25.23
CA SER A 50 -24.59 -7.90 -23.77
C SER A 50 -24.24 -9.27 -23.17
N ASP A 51 -24.76 -10.35 -23.74
CA ASP A 51 -24.53 -11.72 -23.25
C ASP A 51 -23.04 -12.11 -23.37
N LEU A 52 -22.39 -11.76 -24.49
CA LEU A 52 -20.97 -12.02 -24.69
C LEU A 52 -20.09 -11.19 -23.74
N GLN A 53 -20.46 -9.94 -23.46
CA GLN A 53 -19.75 -9.09 -22.49
C GLN A 53 -19.83 -9.69 -21.07
N GLU A 54 -20.98 -10.23 -20.69
CA GLU A 54 -21.13 -10.93 -19.41
C GLU A 54 -20.27 -12.20 -19.36
N ALA A 55 -20.25 -12.98 -20.44
CA ALA A 55 -19.42 -14.17 -20.55
C ALA A 55 -17.91 -13.84 -20.43
N ILE A 56 -17.45 -12.78 -21.11
CA ILE A 56 -16.06 -12.29 -21.01
C ILE A 56 -15.74 -11.91 -19.56
N LYS A 57 -16.58 -11.11 -18.91
CA LYS A 57 -16.37 -10.69 -17.52
C LYS A 57 -16.27 -11.89 -16.57
N ARG A 58 -17.10 -12.92 -16.78
CA ARG A 58 -17.04 -14.17 -16.00
C ARG A 58 -15.72 -14.92 -16.23
N LEU A 59 -15.28 -15.03 -17.49
CA LEU A 59 -14.04 -15.73 -17.84
C LEU A 59 -12.81 -14.98 -17.30
N GLU A 60 -12.78 -13.65 -17.35
CA GLU A 60 -11.73 -12.85 -16.74
C GLU A 60 -11.65 -13.07 -15.22
N ALA A 61 -12.80 -13.10 -14.54
CA ALA A 61 -12.84 -13.41 -13.10
C ALA A 61 -12.38 -14.84 -12.79
N GLN A 62 -12.64 -15.81 -13.66
CA GLN A 62 -12.11 -17.17 -13.51
C GLN A 62 -10.59 -17.22 -13.74
N ARG A 63 -10.10 -16.54 -14.78
CA ARG A 63 -8.66 -16.43 -15.07
C ARG A 63 -7.91 -15.77 -13.92
N ALA A 64 -8.39 -14.65 -13.39
CA ALA A 64 -7.77 -13.95 -12.28
C ALA A 64 -7.67 -14.85 -11.01
N ARG A 65 -8.69 -15.66 -10.73
CA ARG A 65 -8.68 -16.65 -9.65
C ARG A 65 -7.63 -17.73 -9.88
N ALA A 66 -7.55 -18.30 -11.09
CA ALA A 66 -6.57 -19.31 -11.44
C ALA A 66 -5.12 -18.78 -11.38
N GLU A 67 -4.89 -17.55 -11.86
CA GLU A 67 -3.58 -16.88 -11.76
C GLU A 67 -3.19 -16.65 -10.30
N THR A 68 -4.12 -16.20 -9.46
CA THR A 68 -3.89 -15.99 -8.02
C THR A 68 -3.56 -17.31 -7.32
N TYR A 69 -4.32 -18.38 -7.60
CA TYR A 69 -4.06 -19.71 -7.06
C TYR A 69 -2.69 -20.24 -7.47
N THR A 70 -2.35 -20.14 -8.76
CA THR A 70 -1.05 -20.60 -9.29
C THR A 70 0.10 -19.83 -8.66
N ARG A 71 -0.01 -18.49 -8.57
CA ARG A 71 1.00 -17.64 -7.92
C ARG A 71 1.19 -18.02 -6.45
N PHE A 72 0.09 -18.31 -5.73
CA PHE A 72 0.15 -18.77 -4.35
C PHE A 72 0.88 -20.12 -4.24
N GLN A 73 0.54 -21.10 -5.07
CA GLN A 73 1.21 -22.41 -5.10
C GLN A 73 2.70 -22.29 -5.43
N GLN A 74 3.06 -21.50 -6.44
CA GLN A 74 4.46 -21.20 -6.77
C GLN A 74 5.20 -20.55 -5.61
N SER A 75 4.53 -19.65 -4.87
CA SER A 75 5.13 -19.03 -3.68
C SER A 75 5.45 -20.05 -2.57
N LEU A 76 4.65 -21.12 -2.43
CA LEU A 76 4.91 -22.23 -1.49
C LEU A 76 6.17 -22.99 -1.84
N LEU A 77 6.50 -23.10 -3.12
CA LEU A 77 7.68 -23.80 -3.61
C LEU A 77 8.91 -22.89 -3.74
N ALA A 78 8.77 -21.59 -3.45
CA ALA A 78 9.85 -20.62 -3.63
C ALA A 78 11.08 -21.01 -2.76
N PRO A 79 12.29 -21.08 -3.35
CA PRO A 79 13.50 -21.49 -2.64
C PRO A 79 13.78 -20.66 -1.38
N ILE A 80 13.38 -19.38 -1.39
CA ILE A 80 13.52 -18.46 -0.26
C ILE A 80 12.81 -18.94 1.01
N ARG A 81 11.80 -19.81 0.91
CA ARG A 81 11.12 -20.41 2.08
C ARG A 81 11.92 -21.53 2.75
N LYS A 82 12.98 -22.03 2.10
CA LYS A 82 13.90 -23.03 2.66
C LYS A 82 15.09 -22.41 3.38
N LEU A 83 15.22 -21.08 3.31
CA LEU A 83 16.30 -20.38 3.99
C LEU A 83 16.03 -20.30 5.50
N PRO A 84 17.06 -20.46 6.34
CA PRO A 84 16.96 -20.17 7.76
C PRO A 84 16.54 -18.73 8.03
N SER A 85 15.92 -18.49 9.18
CA SER A 85 15.44 -17.16 9.61
C SER A 85 16.56 -16.13 9.64
N GLU A 86 17.78 -16.53 9.96
CA GLU A 86 18.97 -15.68 10.07
C GLU A 86 19.41 -15.17 8.68
N VAL A 87 19.37 -16.04 7.68
CA VAL A 87 19.71 -15.68 6.29
C VAL A 87 18.65 -14.76 5.71
N LEU A 88 17.37 -15.04 5.98
CA LEU A 88 16.27 -14.15 5.58
C LEU A 88 16.35 -12.78 6.27
N ALA A 89 16.67 -12.77 7.56
CA ALA A 89 16.89 -11.56 8.33
C ALA A 89 17.99 -10.68 7.71
N GLU A 90 19.13 -11.27 7.35
CA GLU A 90 20.23 -10.54 6.70
C GLU A 90 19.83 -10.01 5.32
N ILE A 91 19.14 -10.81 4.50
CA ILE A 91 18.60 -10.37 3.20
C ILE A 91 17.66 -9.18 3.38
N PHE A 92 16.77 -9.22 4.38
CA PHE A 92 15.85 -8.13 4.67
C PHE A 92 16.59 -6.87 5.13
N LEU A 93 17.64 -7.00 5.95
CA LEU A 93 18.48 -5.87 6.36
C LEU A 93 19.15 -5.19 5.17
N HIS A 94 19.56 -5.94 4.15
CA HIS A 94 20.08 -5.36 2.89
C HIS A 94 19.01 -4.71 2.02
N CYS A 95 17.74 -5.10 2.17
CA CYS A 95 16.61 -4.54 1.43
C CYS A 95 16.05 -3.25 2.06
N ILE A 96 16.34 -3.00 3.35
CA ILE A 96 16.03 -1.76 4.05
C ILE A 96 17.07 -0.70 3.63
N PRO A 97 16.66 0.47 3.10
CA PRO A 97 17.62 1.51 2.73
C PRO A 97 18.40 1.99 3.96
N ARG A 98 19.74 1.87 3.92
CA ARG A 98 20.65 2.30 5.02
C ARG A 98 20.72 3.82 5.19
N ILE A 99 20.24 4.58 4.23
CA ILE A 99 20.30 6.04 4.19
C ILE A 99 18.89 6.55 3.92
N VAL A 100 18.21 7.02 4.96
CA VAL A 100 16.96 7.79 4.82
C VAL A 100 17.39 9.24 4.61
N ILE A 101 17.70 9.57 3.36
CA ILE A 101 17.76 10.96 2.90
C ILE A 101 16.58 11.12 1.96
N GLU A 102 15.72 12.09 2.30
CA GLU A 102 14.69 12.69 1.46
C GLU A 102 13.43 11.87 1.12
N GLY A 103 12.34 12.21 1.82
CA GLY A 103 11.07 12.61 1.22
C GLY A 103 10.17 11.55 0.57
N ALA A 104 10.69 10.40 0.18
CA ALA A 104 9.91 9.36 -0.48
C ALA A 104 10.24 8.00 0.14
N VAL A 105 9.68 7.74 1.32
CA VAL A 105 9.71 6.42 1.93
C VAL A 105 8.88 5.47 1.06
N LYS A 106 9.51 4.87 0.04
CA LYS A 106 9.00 3.60 -0.50
C LYS A 106 9.08 2.63 0.66
N ASN A 107 7.93 2.34 1.27
CA ASN A 107 7.75 1.44 2.41
C ASN A 107 8.08 -0.03 2.05
N ARG A 108 9.29 -0.28 1.53
CA ARG A 108 9.80 -1.62 1.20
C ARG A 108 9.69 -2.60 2.36
N PRO A 109 9.89 -2.18 3.63
CA PRO A 109 9.75 -3.11 4.74
C PRO A 109 8.29 -3.54 4.97
N MET A 110 7.31 -2.67 4.69
CA MET A 110 5.89 -3.05 4.67
C MET A 110 5.55 -3.96 3.47
N GLN A 111 6.23 -3.78 2.33
CA GLN A 111 6.08 -4.70 1.19
C GLN A 111 6.58 -6.10 1.55
N LEU A 112 7.72 -6.22 2.26
CA LEU A 112 8.25 -7.49 2.72
C LEU A 112 7.36 -8.14 3.80
N ALA A 113 6.87 -7.36 4.77
CA ALA A 113 5.93 -7.85 5.81
C ALA A 113 4.53 -8.19 5.24
N GLY A 114 4.23 -7.74 4.02
CA GLY A 114 3.03 -8.09 3.27
C GLY A 114 3.13 -9.42 2.52
N VAL A 115 4.32 -10.01 2.38
CA VAL A 115 4.53 -11.25 1.60
C VAL A 115 3.97 -12.49 2.30
N SER A 116 4.20 -12.64 3.61
CA SER A 116 3.67 -13.76 4.40
C SER A 116 3.70 -13.46 5.90
N GLY A 117 2.92 -14.22 6.69
CA GLY A 117 2.97 -14.15 8.15
C GLY A 117 4.35 -14.50 8.71
N TYR A 118 5.06 -15.44 8.08
CA TYR A 118 6.42 -15.83 8.46
C TYR A 118 7.44 -14.69 8.24
N TRP A 119 7.37 -14.01 7.09
CA TRP A 119 8.23 -12.85 6.81
C TRP A 119 7.94 -11.69 7.75
N ARG A 120 6.66 -11.46 8.06
CA ARG A 120 6.25 -10.48 9.06
C ARG A 120 6.84 -10.80 10.44
N HIS A 121 6.78 -12.05 10.87
CA HIS A 121 7.37 -12.48 12.14
C HIS A 121 8.89 -12.24 12.17
N ILE A 122 9.62 -12.59 11.11
CA ILE A 122 11.07 -12.33 11.03
C ILE A 122 11.34 -10.82 11.11
N ILE A 123 10.61 -10.02 10.33
CA ILE A 123 10.77 -8.56 10.29
C ILE A 123 10.43 -7.90 11.62
N GLN A 124 9.43 -8.40 12.34
CA GLN A 124 9.07 -7.90 13.68
C GLN A 124 10.18 -8.14 14.71
N ASN A 125 10.93 -9.24 14.57
CA ASN A 125 12.07 -9.56 15.42
C ASN A 125 13.37 -8.86 15.00
N LEU A 126 13.41 -8.23 13.82
CA LEU A 126 14.55 -7.44 13.37
C LEU A 126 14.58 -6.08 14.09
N GLN A 127 15.58 -5.89 14.96
CA GLN A 127 15.73 -4.67 15.77
C GLN A 127 15.75 -3.38 14.96
N VAL A 128 16.41 -3.39 13.79
CA VAL A 128 16.65 -2.22 12.93
C VAL A 128 15.36 -1.70 12.28
N PHE A 129 14.32 -2.54 12.19
CA PHE A 129 13.03 -2.18 11.58
C PHE A 129 12.29 -1.11 12.39
N TRP A 130 12.22 -1.28 13.71
CA TRP A 130 11.53 -0.33 14.60
C TRP A 130 12.32 0.96 14.80
N SER A 131 13.64 0.92 14.65
CA SER A 131 14.53 2.08 14.73
C SER A 131 14.46 3.00 13.49
N SER A 132 13.66 2.70 12.46
CA SER A 132 13.66 3.49 11.22
C SER A 132 12.29 4.02 10.78
N PHE A 133 11.19 3.59 11.41
CA PHE A 133 9.83 3.92 10.94
C PHE A 133 8.86 4.40 12.04
N PRO A 134 8.96 5.66 12.51
CA PRO A 134 8.07 6.22 13.52
C PRO A 134 6.61 6.38 13.08
N HIS A 135 6.37 6.58 11.78
CA HIS A 135 5.03 6.84 11.24
C HIS A 135 4.10 5.62 11.33
N ILE A 136 4.65 4.40 11.44
CA ILE A 136 3.85 3.17 11.58
C ILE A 136 3.25 3.08 12.99
N LEU A 137 3.94 3.60 14.00
CA LEU A 137 3.49 3.60 15.41
C LEU A 137 2.28 4.52 15.66
N GLN A 138 2.03 5.49 14.77
CA GLN A 138 0.92 6.45 14.92
C GLN A 138 -0.44 5.90 14.46
N ARG A 139 -0.45 4.83 13.64
CA ARG A 139 -1.67 4.32 12.97
C ARG A 139 -2.15 2.97 13.47
N THR A 140 -1.38 2.28 14.32
CA THR A 140 -1.78 1.02 14.92
C THR A 140 -1.68 1.14 16.44
N PRO A 141 -2.74 0.82 17.22
CA PRO A 141 -2.60 0.66 18.66
C PRO A 141 -1.72 -0.56 18.90
N LEU A 142 -0.42 -0.32 19.04
CA LEU A 142 0.56 -1.35 19.39
C LEU A 142 0.41 -1.60 20.89
N VAL A 143 -0.60 -2.41 21.22
CA VAL A 143 -0.84 -2.94 22.55
C VAL A 143 0.49 -3.53 23.07
N ARG A 144 1.08 -2.88 24.09
CA ARG A 144 2.14 -3.38 24.99
C ARG A 144 2.93 -4.58 24.44
N GLN A 145 3.69 -4.38 23.38
CA GLN A 145 4.58 -5.43 22.88
C GLN A 145 5.90 -5.34 23.66
N GLU A 146 6.33 -6.48 24.21
CA GLU A 146 7.65 -6.57 24.82
C GLU A 146 8.71 -6.59 23.73
N PHE A 147 9.70 -5.70 23.85
CA PHE A 147 10.85 -5.64 22.95
C PHE A 147 12.12 -6.05 23.72
N PRO A 148 12.23 -7.33 24.15
CA PRO A 148 13.25 -7.77 25.11
C PRO A 148 14.68 -7.63 24.59
N ALA A 149 14.87 -7.63 23.27
CA ALA A 149 16.19 -7.48 22.68
C ALA A 149 16.56 -6.02 22.37
N LEU A 150 15.58 -5.11 22.16
CA LEU A 150 15.78 -3.82 21.50
C LEU A 150 16.83 -2.95 22.22
N ARG A 151 17.97 -2.69 21.58
CA ARG A 151 19.08 -1.89 22.14
C ARG A 151 19.15 -0.45 21.67
N SER A 152 18.67 -0.19 20.45
CA SER A 152 18.83 1.09 19.78
C SER A 152 17.52 1.52 19.12
N LEU A 153 16.99 2.67 19.51
CA LEU A 153 15.80 3.27 18.95
C LEU A 153 16.18 4.55 18.23
N ARG A 154 15.79 4.67 16.96
CA ARG A 154 15.95 5.88 16.17
C ARG A 154 14.59 6.33 15.64
N MET A 155 14.30 7.60 15.79
CA MET A 155 13.06 8.19 15.33
C MET A 155 13.36 9.53 14.68
N HIS A 156 12.74 9.77 13.53
CA HIS A 156 12.75 11.06 12.84
C HIS A 156 11.31 11.44 12.51
N SER A 157 10.91 12.66 12.80
CA SER A 157 9.64 13.20 12.32
C SER A 157 9.78 14.67 11.98
N HIS A 158 9.05 15.08 10.95
CA HIS A 158 8.88 16.49 10.60
C HIS A 158 7.53 17.04 11.10
N THR A 159 6.79 16.24 11.88
CA THR A 159 5.44 16.55 12.35
C THR A 159 5.33 16.36 13.85
N ARG A 160 4.55 17.20 14.53
CA ARG A 160 4.27 17.06 15.96
C ARG A 160 3.63 15.69 16.24
N MET A 161 4.08 15.01 17.30
CA MET A 161 3.40 13.81 17.77
C MET A 161 2.01 14.18 18.27
N MET A 162 0.97 13.62 17.65
CA MET A 162 -0.43 13.88 18.03
C MET A 162 -1.00 12.81 18.96
N ASN A 163 -0.32 11.67 19.11
CA ASN A 163 -0.75 10.52 19.92
C ASN A 163 0.39 10.03 20.83
N VAL A 164 0.01 9.42 21.97
CA VAL A 164 0.94 8.70 22.85
C VAL A 164 1.39 7.41 22.17
N ILE A 165 2.71 7.15 22.20
CA ILE A 165 3.36 5.94 21.73
C ILE A 165 3.92 5.23 22.96
N ASP A 166 3.28 4.14 23.37
CA ASP A 166 3.64 3.31 24.53
C ASP A 166 4.28 1.97 24.16
N ALA A 167 4.40 1.69 22.86
CA ALA A 167 4.95 0.43 22.34
C ALA A 167 6.32 0.06 22.92
N PHE A 168 7.15 1.04 23.27
CA PHE A 168 8.52 0.84 23.73
C PHE A 168 8.69 0.92 25.26
N GLU A 169 7.60 1.00 26.01
CA GLU A 169 7.65 1.05 27.48
C GLU A 169 8.34 -0.20 28.06
N LEU A 170 8.09 -1.37 27.45
CA LEU A 170 8.64 -2.67 27.86
C LEU A 170 9.83 -3.09 26.98
N ALA A 171 10.88 -2.25 26.95
CA ALA A 171 12.11 -2.50 26.18
C ALA A 171 13.36 -2.53 27.10
N PRO A 172 13.58 -3.60 27.89
CA PRO A 172 14.56 -3.62 29.01
C PRO A 172 16.04 -3.53 28.61
N GLN A 173 16.36 -3.60 27.32
CA GLN A 173 17.73 -3.53 26.80
C GLN A 173 18.03 -2.24 26.03
N LEU A 174 17.07 -1.31 25.95
CA LEU A 174 17.18 -0.07 25.18
C LEU A 174 18.16 0.89 25.86
N THR A 175 19.34 1.09 25.27
CA THR A 175 20.36 1.99 25.80
C THR A 175 20.70 3.15 24.88
N GLN A 176 20.40 3.05 23.59
CA GLN A 176 20.71 4.07 22.60
C GLN A 176 19.45 4.69 22.02
N LEU A 177 19.38 6.02 22.02
CA LEU A 177 18.24 6.79 21.53
C LEU A 177 18.70 7.88 20.55
N TYR A 178 18.06 7.93 19.39
CA TYR A 178 18.34 8.92 18.34
C TYR A 178 17.04 9.60 17.93
N LEU A 179 16.90 10.90 18.20
CA LEU A 179 15.67 11.66 17.91
C LEU A 179 15.94 12.82 16.94
N GLY A 180 15.29 12.83 15.78
CA GLY A 180 15.37 13.91 14.81
C GLY A 180 14.03 14.63 14.63
N GLY A 181 14.04 15.97 14.71
CA GLY A 181 12.86 16.80 14.41
C GLY A 181 11.75 16.78 15.46
N PHE A 182 12.05 16.37 16.69
CA PHE A 182 11.11 16.39 17.82
C PHE A 182 11.51 17.41 18.90
N GLY A 183 10.51 18.12 19.44
CA GLY A 183 10.68 18.98 20.61
C GLY A 183 10.66 18.19 21.93
N PHE A 184 11.37 18.70 22.94
CA PHE A 184 11.53 18.07 24.25
C PHE A 184 10.19 17.70 24.91
N GLU A 185 9.32 18.69 25.14
CA GLU A 185 8.01 18.46 25.78
C GLU A 185 7.12 17.47 25.00
N SER A 186 7.16 17.54 23.67
CA SER A 186 6.36 16.64 22.83
C SER A 186 6.80 15.18 23.03
N ILE A 187 8.09 14.93 23.19
CA ILE A 187 8.64 13.59 23.38
C ILE A 187 8.39 13.11 24.81
N MET A 188 8.70 13.92 25.82
CA MET A 188 8.53 13.50 27.21
C MET A 188 7.07 13.17 27.55
N ASN A 189 6.12 13.88 26.93
CA ASN A 189 4.69 13.64 27.15
C ASN A 189 4.14 12.47 26.31
N SER A 190 4.64 12.30 25.08
CA SER A 190 3.99 11.42 24.10
C SER A 190 4.73 10.11 23.87
N LEU A 191 6.00 9.96 24.25
CA LEU A 191 6.78 8.76 24.00
C LEU A 191 7.11 8.08 25.34
N LYS A 192 6.54 6.89 25.57
CA LYS A 192 6.86 6.11 26.77
C LYS A 192 8.07 5.22 26.47
N LEU A 193 9.16 5.51 27.16
CA LEU A 193 10.41 4.74 27.09
C LEU A 193 10.89 4.45 28.51
N PRO A 194 11.68 3.39 28.70
CA PRO A 194 12.48 3.21 29.90
C PRO A 194 13.64 4.21 29.87
N TRP A 195 13.35 5.48 30.17
CA TRP A 195 14.31 6.59 30.05
C TRP A 195 15.58 6.40 30.90
N ALA A 196 15.45 5.77 32.07
CA ALA A 196 16.54 5.58 33.02
C ALA A 196 17.69 4.71 32.50
N GLN A 197 17.47 3.84 31.52
CA GLN A 197 18.50 2.94 30.97
C GLN A 197 19.17 3.51 29.70
N ILE A 198 18.76 4.70 29.23
CA ILE A 198 19.40 5.34 28.09
C ILE A 198 20.80 5.84 28.51
N THR A 199 21.83 5.33 27.83
CA THR A 199 23.23 5.73 28.04
C THR A 199 23.77 6.56 26.88
N HIS A 200 23.20 6.45 25.69
CA HIS A 200 23.60 7.21 24.51
C HIS A 200 22.40 7.91 23.92
N PHE A 201 22.42 9.24 23.89
CA PHE A 201 21.37 10.06 23.31
C PHE A 201 21.92 10.98 22.22
N LYS A 202 21.23 11.03 21.09
CA LYS A 202 21.58 11.92 19.97
C LYS A 202 20.35 12.62 19.46
N SER A 203 20.45 13.92 19.25
CA SER A 203 19.37 14.73 18.68
C SER A 203 19.86 15.68 17.60
N TYR A 204 18.96 16.01 16.65
CA TYR A 204 19.20 16.95 15.54
C TYR A 204 18.60 18.35 15.79
N MET A 205 17.90 18.55 16.91
CA MET A 205 17.23 19.83 17.26
C MET A 205 17.63 20.26 18.67
N ASN A 206 18.95 20.27 18.95
CA ASN A 206 19.43 20.35 20.34
C ASN A 206 19.17 21.65 21.07
N ARG A 207 18.88 22.77 20.40
CA ARG A 207 18.64 24.02 21.13
C ARG A 207 17.52 23.86 22.17
N ILE A 208 16.43 23.19 21.78
CA ILE A 208 15.28 22.93 22.65
C ILE A 208 15.62 21.90 23.75
N TRP A 209 16.45 20.91 23.44
CA TRP A 209 16.88 19.89 24.41
C TRP A 209 17.91 20.43 25.42
N LEU A 210 18.80 21.32 24.98
CA LEU A 210 19.80 22.00 25.80
C LEU A 210 19.16 23.04 26.72
N GLU A 211 18.11 23.74 26.27
CA GLU A 211 17.33 24.65 27.12
C GLU A 211 16.66 23.91 28.30
N ASN A 212 16.41 22.60 28.16
CA ASN A 212 15.81 21.73 29.17
C ASN A 212 16.80 20.64 29.66
N ILE A 213 18.11 20.92 29.63
CA ILE A 213 19.14 19.89 29.86
C ILE A 213 19.06 19.24 31.24
N ARG A 214 18.54 19.96 32.26
CA ARG A 214 18.34 19.41 33.61
C ARG A 214 17.29 18.30 33.58
N ASP A 215 16.14 18.57 32.97
CA ASP A 215 15.06 17.59 32.82
C ASP A 215 15.48 16.39 31.95
N VAL A 216 16.40 16.60 31.01
CA VAL A 216 17.02 15.51 30.23
C VAL A 216 17.85 14.59 31.13
N PHE A 217 18.69 15.14 32.01
CA PHE A 217 19.49 14.34 32.95
C PHE A 217 18.65 13.70 34.04
N ASP A 218 17.58 14.36 34.49
CA ASP A 218 16.62 13.78 35.44
C ASP A 218 15.88 12.57 34.83
N ALA A 219 15.53 12.65 33.54
CA ALA A 219 14.93 11.55 32.81
C ALA A 219 15.93 10.43 32.47
N MET A 220 17.17 10.78 32.14
CA MET A 220 18.24 9.86 31.71
C MET A 220 19.46 9.94 32.64
N PRO A 221 19.34 9.49 33.90
CA PRO A 221 20.41 9.60 34.89
C PRO A 221 21.70 8.83 34.51
N ASN A 222 21.59 7.81 33.65
CA ASN A 222 22.72 6.99 33.21
C ASN A 222 23.32 7.46 31.86
N LEU A 223 23.05 8.70 31.45
CA LEU A 223 23.50 9.20 30.15
C LEU A 223 25.03 9.40 30.13
N GLU A 224 25.73 8.58 29.36
CA GLU A 224 27.18 8.63 29.16
C GLU A 224 27.58 9.53 27.99
N LYS A 225 26.75 9.55 26.94
CA LYS A 225 27.05 10.27 25.69
C LYS A 225 25.85 11.03 25.18
N PHE A 226 26.01 12.34 25.02
CA PHE A 226 25.04 13.22 24.37
C PHE A 226 25.65 13.86 23.13
N GLU A 227 25.11 13.56 21.94
CA GLU A 227 25.61 14.08 20.67
C GLU A 227 24.65 15.07 20.00
N SER A 228 25.22 16.14 19.46
CA SER A 228 24.53 17.13 18.65
C SER A 228 25.06 17.17 17.22
N ILE A 229 24.14 17.12 16.24
CA ILE A 229 24.42 17.41 14.83
C ILE A 229 23.45 18.47 14.36
#